data_AF-A0A2A2Q180-F1
#
_entry.id   AF-A0A2A2Q180-F1
#
_cell.length_a   1.000
_cell.length_b   1.000
_cell.length_c   1.000
_cell.angle_alpha   90.00
_cell.angle_beta   90.00
_cell.angle_gamma   90.00
#
_symmetry.space_group_name_H-M   'P 1'
#
loop_
_entity.id
_entity.type
_entity.pdbx_description
1 polymer ?
#
loop_
_entity_poly.entity_id
_entity_poly.type
_entity_poly.pdbx_seq_one_letter_code
_entity_poly.pdbx_strand_id
1 'polypeptide(L)'
;MKDLLAALDLQSIPQVSLGTAALLIFGACASLAVLRGMLRILFGSMVLCLSGFAAFFAWRHAPAMASGLTGHEMPWLSIAAPAFAALVTFLLLRLLMRFASRPFGKPDKEVAEKNRKSPVRWAFTLLFSLIPASLLWFTGATALRNVGSVAEIRRYVDGPDAAPARSAFLAELKASIDRVLPEDWFRNFDPLADEARVTLAKLIALGDGGTPPKAIPVMEEPELRSLILHDPELRALAKSGRYADILRDPRLDHVMANPDLKRLLEKLDL
;
A
#
# COMPACT_ATOMS: atom_id res chain seq x y z
N MET A 1 35.93 20.26 33.44
CA MET A 1 35.62 18.81 33.49
C MET A 1 35.39 18.32 34.92
N LYS A 2 36.19 18.76 35.92
CA LYS A 2 35.89 18.51 37.34
C LYS A 2 34.61 19.20 37.83
N ASP A 3 34.32 20.41 37.34
CA ASP A 3 33.10 21.14 37.77
C ASP A 3 31.81 20.64 37.08
N LEU A 4 31.93 20.03 35.90
CA LEU A 4 30.80 19.34 35.23
C LEU A 4 30.45 17.99 35.89
N LEU A 5 31.43 17.36 36.57
CA LEU A 5 31.21 16.17 37.39
C LEU A 5 30.67 16.52 38.78
N ALA A 6 30.96 17.72 39.30
CA ALA A 6 30.40 18.22 40.56
C ALA A 6 28.93 18.68 40.42
N ALA A 7 28.50 19.09 39.22
CA ALA A 7 27.10 19.41 38.92
C ALA A 7 26.20 18.17 38.73
N LEU A 8 26.79 16.98 38.58
CA LEU A 8 26.12 15.68 38.71
C LEU A 8 26.19 15.23 40.17
N ASP A 9 25.66 16.07 41.05
CA ASP A 9 25.57 15.77 42.47
C ASP A 9 24.60 14.60 42.68
N LEU A 10 25.17 13.41 42.91
CA LEU A 10 24.45 12.18 43.23
C LEU A 10 23.54 12.31 44.48
N GLN A 11 23.70 13.38 45.28
CA GLN A 11 22.83 13.66 46.42
C GLN A 11 21.47 14.29 46.03
N SER A 12 21.33 14.80 44.81
CA SER A 12 20.07 15.34 44.28
C SER A 12 19.17 14.28 43.63
N ILE A 13 19.66 13.04 43.48
CA ILE A 13 18.84 11.92 43.05
C ILE A 13 17.94 11.58 44.25
N PRO A 14 16.61 11.84 44.20
CA PRO A 14 15.72 11.48 45.30
C PRO A 14 15.96 10.02 45.62
N GLN A 15 16.01 9.63 46.91
CA GLN A 15 16.16 8.23 47.31
C GLN A 15 15.04 7.41 46.64
N VAL A 16 15.35 6.89 45.45
CA VAL A 16 14.42 6.13 44.65
C VAL A 16 14.23 4.86 45.45
N SER A 17 13.07 4.75 46.10
CA SER A 17 12.66 3.55 46.80
C SER A 17 13.04 2.34 45.94
N LEU A 18 13.65 1.33 46.56
CA LEU A 18 14.10 0.13 45.86
C LEU A 18 12.96 -0.49 45.02
N GLY A 19 11.70 -0.29 45.44
CA GLY A 19 10.51 -0.63 44.66
C GLY A 19 10.32 0.18 43.37
N THR A 20 10.58 1.50 43.39
CA THR A 20 10.52 2.36 42.20
C THR A 20 11.65 2.02 41.21
N ALA A 21 12.85 1.73 41.70
CA ALA A 21 13.95 1.27 40.86
C ALA A 21 13.64 -0.09 40.20
N ALA A 22 13.07 -1.03 40.95
CA ALA A 22 12.63 -2.33 40.42
C ALA A 22 11.53 -2.20 39.37
N LEU A 23 10.54 -1.30 39.57
CA LEU A 23 9.49 -1.03 38.60
C LEU A 23 10.02 -0.42 37.31
N LEU A 24 11.00 0.49 37.38
CA LEU A 24 11.63 1.07 36.18
C LEU A 24 12.41 0.01 35.39
N ILE A 25 13.17 -0.85 36.06
CA ILE A 25 13.90 -1.95 35.40
C ILE A 25 12.91 -2.94 34.79
N PHE A 26 11.86 -3.32 35.51
CA PHE A 26 10.84 -4.23 34.99
C PHE A 26 10.10 -3.63 33.78
N GLY A 27 9.74 -2.34 33.86
CA GLY A 27 9.13 -1.60 32.75
C GLY A 27 10.04 -1.52 31.52
N ALA A 28 11.34 -1.26 31.71
CA ALA A 28 12.32 -1.26 30.63
C ALA A 28 12.53 -2.66 30.00
N CYS A 29 12.58 -3.71 30.83
CA CYS A 29 12.66 -5.08 30.34
C CYS A 29 11.41 -5.51 29.58
N ALA A 30 10.22 -5.16 30.10
CA ALA A 30 8.95 -5.44 29.45
C ALA A 30 8.83 -4.71 28.11
N SER A 31 9.21 -3.43 28.04
CA SER A 31 9.16 -2.65 26.79
C SER A 31 10.13 -3.19 25.75
N LEU A 32 11.35 -3.59 26.14
CA LEU A 32 12.30 -4.27 25.24
C LEU A 32 11.78 -5.61 24.73
N ALA A 33 11.13 -6.40 25.59
CA ALA A 33 10.53 -7.67 25.19
C ALA A 33 9.39 -7.47 24.18
N VAL A 34 8.52 -6.47 24.42
CA VAL A 34 7.44 -6.09 23.50
C VAL A 34 8.01 -5.56 22.19
N LEU A 35 8.99 -4.66 22.22
CA LEU A 35 9.63 -4.10 21.04
C LEU A 35 10.27 -5.20 20.17
N ARG A 36 10.96 -6.15 20.81
CA ARG A 36 11.53 -7.33 20.12
C ARG A 36 10.44 -8.21 19.51
N GLY A 37 9.32 -8.39 20.21
CA GLY A 37 8.14 -9.11 19.71
C GLY A 37 7.54 -8.42 18.48
N MET A 38 7.31 -7.11 18.56
CA MET A 38 6.80 -6.28 17.46
C MET A 38 7.72 -6.31 16.25
N LEU A 39 9.04 -6.14 16.44
CA LEU A 39 10.02 -6.20 15.35
C LEU A 39 9.92 -7.54 14.61
N ARG A 40 9.79 -8.64 15.36
CA ARG A 40 9.66 -9.98 14.76
C ARG A 40 8.37 -10.13 13.95
N ILE A 41 7.26 -9.56 14.43
CA ILE A 41 5.98 -9.57 13.73
C ILE A 41 6.08 -8.72 12.46
N LEU A 42 6.66 -7.51 12.53
CA LEU A 42 6.86 -6.62 11.39
C LEU A 42 7.75 -7.24 10.31
N PHE A 43 8.86 -7.87 10.70
CA PHE A 43 9.70 -8.57 9.74
C PHE A 43 8.97 -9.78 9.13
N GLY A 44 8.18 -10.51 9.92
CA GLY A 44 7.35 -11.60 9.43
C GLY A 44 6.30 -11.14 8.42
N SER A 45 5.60 -10.04 8.70
CA SER A 45 4.61 -9.47 7.78
C SER A 45 5.27 -8.94 6.52
N MET A 46 6.41 -8.26 6.62
CA MET A 46 7.17 -7.80 5.46
C MET A 46 7.59 -8.96 4.55
N VAL A 47 8.07 -10.08 5.10
CA VAL A 47 8.39 -11.29 4.31
C VAL A 47 7.16 -11.85 3.60
N LEU A 48 6.01 -11.88 4.26
CA LEU A 48 4.75 -12.30 3.63
C LEU A 48 4.34 -11.34 2.50
N CYS A 49 4.52 -10.03 2.69
CA CYS A 49 4.25 -9.04 1.64
C CYS A 49 5.17 -9.20 0.43
N LEU A 50 6.49 -9.33 0.64
CA LEU A 50 7.43 -9.58 -0.46
C LEU A 50 7.14 -10.90 -1.19
N SER A 51 6.76 -11.94 -0.45
CA SER A 51 6.34 -13.21 -1.03
C SER A 51 5.10 -13.06 -1.92
N GLY A 52 4.06 -12.37 -1.44
CA GLY A 52 2.87 -12.13 -2.25
C GLY A 52 3.13 -11.21 -3.45
N PHE A 53 4.06 -10.25 -3.33
CA PHE A 53 4.49 -9.43 -4.46
C PHE A 53 5.21 -10.27 -5.53
N ALA A 54 6.07 -11.20 -5.13
CA ALA A 54 6.69 -12.15 -6.07
C ALA A 54 5.65 -13.07 -6.74
N ALA A 55 4.63 -13.49 -5.99
CA ALA A 55 3.49 -14.23 -6.53
C ALA A 55 2.78 -13.41 -7.61
N PHE A 56 2.45 -12.15 -7.33
CA PHE A 56 1.81 -11.25 -8.28
C PHE A 56 2.68 -11.06 -9.55
N PHE A 57 3.99 -10.88 -9.37
CA PHE A 57 4.91 -10.75 -10.50
C PHE A 57 4.93 -12.00 -11.38
N ALA A 58 4.94 -13.18 -10.77
CA ALA A 58 4.86 -14.46 -11.48
C ALA A 58 3.52 -14.63 -12.19
N TRP A 59 2.40 -14.24 -11.56
CA TRP A 59 1.08 -14.23 -12.18
C TRP A 59 1.03 -13.35 -13.43
N ARG A 60 1.61 -12.14 -13.38
CA ARG A 60 1.68 -11.22 -14.53
C ARG A 60 2.44 -11.81 -15.73
N HIS A 61 3.50 -12.58 -15.48
CA HIS A 61 4.32 -13.19 -16.54
C HIS A 61 3.86 -14.60 -16.92
N ALA A 62 2.91 -15.18 -16.19
CA ALA A 62 2.41 -16.53 -16.44
C ALA A 62 1.84 -16.72 -17.86
N PRO A 63 1.08 -15.77 -18.47
CA PRO A 63 0.59 -15.93 -19.83
C PRO A 63 1.73 -15.98 -20.87
N ALA A 64 2.75 -15.14 -20.70
CA ALA A 64 3.93 -15.13 -21.58
C ALA A 64 4.80 -16.38 -21.42
N MET A 65 4.87 -16.95 -20.21
CA MET A 65 5.56 -18.22 -19.97
C MET A 65 4.75 -19.40 -20.52
N ALA A 66 3.42 -19.38 -20.41
CA ALA A 66 2.54 -20.43 -20.92
C ALA A 66 2.57 -20.52 -22.45
N SER A 67 2.57 -19.37 -23.14
CA SER A 67 2.64 -19.32 -24.60
C SER A 67 4.01 -19.78 -25.12
N GLY A 68 5.10 -19.43 -24.42
CA GLY A 68 6.46 -19.81 -24.80
C GLY A 68 6.81 -21.29 -24.56
N LEU A 69 6.25 -21.94 -23.54
CA LEU A 69 6.58 -23.35 -23.22
C LEU A 69 5.64 -24.37 -23.86
N THR A 70 4.35 -24.06 -24.03
CA THR A 70 3.33 -25.08 -24.29
C THR A 70 2.41 -24.79 -25.48
N GLY A 71 2.46 -23.59 -26.05
CA GLY A 71 1.63 -23.20 -27.21
C GLY A 71 0.11 -23.23 -26.99
N HIS A 72 -0.35 -23.61 -25.79
CA HIS A 72 -1.75 -23.67 -25.36
C HIS A 72 -1.88 -23.00 -23.99
N GLU A 73 -2.99 -22.31 -23.77
CA GLU A 73 -3.29 -21.72 -22.46
C GLU A 73 -3.65 -22.85 -21.47
N MET A 74 -2.74 -23.14 -20.54
CA MET A 74 -3.02 -24.06 -19.44
C MET A 74 -3.61 -23.28 -18.26
N PRO A 75 -4.92 -23.42 -17.95
CA PRO A 75 -5.58 -22.61 -16.93
C PRO A 75 -5.01 -22.84 -15.53
N TRP A 76 -4.53 -24.04 -15.21
CA TRP A 76 -3.93 -24.35 -13.91
C TRP A 76 -2.58 -23.64 -13.67
N LEU A 77 -1.86 -23.28 -14.74
CA LEU A 77 -0.55 -22.61 -14.64
C LEU A 77 -0.69 -21.21 -14.03
N SER A 78 -1.81 -20.53 -14.33
CA SER A 78 -2.14 -19.22 -13.77
C SER A 78 -2.26 -19.22 -12.25
N ILE A 79 -2.57 -20.37 -11.64
CA ILE A 79 -2.73 -20.51 -10.18
C ILE A 79 -1.46 -21.13 -9.58
N ALA A 80 -0.92 -22.17 -10.20
CA ALA A 80 0.22 -22.91 -9.67
C ALA A 80 1.52 -22.10 -9.70
N ALA A 81 1.77 -21.33 -10.77
CA ALA A 81 2.98 -20.52 -10.91
C ALA A 81 3.12 -19.45 -9.81
N PRO A 82 2.11 -18.59 -9.55
CA PRO A 82 2.20 -17.63 -8.46
C PRO A 82 2.26 -18.30 -7.07
N ALA A 83 1.53 -19.39 -6.84
CA ALA A 83 1.59 -20.11 -5.57
C ALA A 83 2.99 -20.68 -5.29
N PHE A 84 3.63 -21.26 -6.31
CA PHE A 84 4.99 -21.78 -6.21
C PHE A 84 6.01 -20.66 -6.03
N ALA A 85 5.90 -19.57 -6.80
CA ALA A 85 6.76 -18.40 -6.67
C ALA A 85 6.66 -17.76 -5.27
N ALA A 86 5.44 -17.66 -4.72
CA ALA A 86 5.22 -17.21 -3.35
C ALA A 86 5.95 -18.12 -2.35
N LEU A 87 5.71 -19.44 -2.44
CA LEU A 87 6.28 -20.40 -1.50
C LEU A 87 7.81 -20.39 -1.52
N VAL A 88 8.41 -20.41 -2.71
CA VAL A 88 9.87 -20.37 -2.87
C VAL A 88 10.43 -19.07 -2.32
N THR A 89 9.84 -17.93 -2.67
CA THR A 89 10.29 -16.60 -2.19
C THR A 89 10.15 -16.48 -0.68
N PHE A 90 9.05 -16.95 -0.10
CA PHE A 90 8.84 -17.00 1.35
C PHE A 90 9.90 -17.84 2.05
N LEU A 91 10.19 -19.05 1.54
CA LEU A 91 11.20 -19.93 2.10
C LEU A 91 12.60 -19.32 2.01
N LEU A 92 12.96 -18.71 0.87
CA LEU A 92 14.24 -18.04 0.67
C LEU A 92 14.42 -16.83 1.59
N LEU A 93 13.43 -15.94 1.67
CA LEU A 93 13.46 -14.79 2.59
C LEU A 93 13.57 -15.23 4.05
N ARG A 94 12.85 -16.28 4.42
CA ARG A 94 12.91 -16.83 5.78
C ARG A 94 14.27 -17.46 6.09
N LEU A 95 14.87 -18.11 5.10
CA LEU A 95 16.24 -18.64 5.20
C LEU A 95 17.25 -17.51 5.35
N LEU A 96 17.13 -16.46 4.52
CA LEU A 96 18.00 -15.29 4.55
C LEU A 96 17.90 -14.56 5.90
N MET A 97 16.69 -14.38 6.44
CA MET A 97 16.50 -13.80 7.77
C MET A 97 17.08 -14.67 8.89
N ARG A 98 16.94 -16.00 8.81
CA ARG A 98 17.56 -16.91 9.77
C ARG A 98 19.08 -16.80 9.71
N PHE A 99 19.63 -16.71 8.51
CA PHE A 99 21.06 -16.53 8.28
C PHE A 99 21.55 -15.17 8.81
N ALA A 100 20.87 -14.07 8.49
CA ALA A 100 21.24 -12.72 8.95
C ALA A 100 21.13 -12.56 10.48
N SER A 101 20.12 -13.16 11.11
CA SER A 101 19.94 -13.08 12.56
C SER A 101 20.86 -14.02 13.36
N ARG A 102 21.40 -15.08 12.72
CA ARG A 102 22.30 -16.05 13.35
C ARG A 102 23.28 -16.63 12.31
N PRO A 103 24.28 -15.88 11.85
CA PRO A 103 25.20 -16.34 10.79
C PRO A 103 26.04 -17.56 11.20
N PHE A 104 26.23 -17.79 12.51
CA PHE A 104 26.99 -18.93 13.06
C PHE A 104 26.27 -19.66 14.21
N GLY A 105 24.95 -19.47 14.36
CA GLY A 105 24.20 -20.13 15.43
C GLY A 105 23.98 -21.61 15.10
N LYS A 106 24.53 -22.53 15.92
CA LYS A 106 24.20 -23.96 15.82
C LYS A 106 22.67 -24.14 15.81
N PRO A 107 22.12 -25.06 14.99
CA PRO A 107 20.70 -25.34 15.01
C PRO A 107 20.34 -25.81 16.41
N ASP A 108 19.58 -24.97 17.10
CA ASP A 108 19.21 -25.15 18.48
C ASP A 108 18.22 -26.33 18.56
N LYS A 109 18.76 -27.54 18.72
CA LYS A 109 18.01 -28.80 18.68
C LYS A 109 16.89 -28.81 19.72
N GLU A 110 17.10 -28.14 20.86
CA GLU A 110 16.09 -27.97 21.91
C GLU A 110 14.94 -27.05 21.48
N VAL A 111 15.22 -25.94 20.78
CA VAL A 111 14.18 -25.05 20.25
C VAL A 111 13.44 -25.70 19.08
N ALA A 112 14.11 -26.52 18.28
CA ALA A 112 13.49 -27.32 17.22
C ALA A 112 12.56 -28.42 17.79
N GLU A 113 12.96 -29.08 18.88
CA GLU A 113 12.11 -30.05 19.59
C GLU A 113 10.94 -29.39 20.31
N LYS A 114 11.13 -28.22 20.94
CA LYS A 114 10.05 -27.51 21.64
C LYS A 114 9.04 -26.89 20.67
N ASN A 115 9.50 -26.41 19.51
CA ASN A 115 8.62 -25.88 18.45
C ASN A 115 7.92 -26.98 17.63
N ARG A 116 8.37 -28.24 17.70
CA ARG A 116 7.69 -29.39 17.08
C ARG A 116 6.38 -29.78 17.78
N LYS A 117 6.15 -29.34 19.03
CA LYS A 117 5.11 -29.94 19.89
C LYS A 117 3.68 -29.39 19.75
N SER A 118 3.40 -28.41 18.89
CA SER A 118 2.00 -28.02 18.64
C SER A 118 1.80 -27.34 17.29
N PRO A 119 1.30 -28.07 16.26
CA PRO A 119 0.88 -27.45 15.00
C PRO A 119 -0.22 -26.39 15.21
N VAL A 120 -1.03 -26.56 16.26
CA VAL A 120 -2.05 -25.59 16.68
C VAL A 120 -1.42 -24.25 17.07
N ARG A 121 -0.35 -24.25 17.88
CA ARG A 121 0.36 -23.02 18.25
C ARG A 121 0.98 -22.32 17.03
N TRP A 122 1.46 -23.08 16.06
CA TRP A 122 1.98 -22.53 14.81
C TRP A 122 0.88 -21.89 13.96
N ALA A 123 -0.28 -22.56 13.84
CA ALA A 123 -1.45 -22.02 13.15
C ALA A 123 -1.97 -20.73 13.81
N PHE A 124 -2.08 -20.68 15.14
CA PHE A 124 -2.43 -19.44 15.85
C PHE A 124 -1.42 -18.33 15.62
N THR A 125 -0.12 -18.65 15.64
CA THR A 125 0.93 -17.65 15.37
C THR A 125 0.82 -17.11 13.93
N LEU A 126 0.51 -17.97 12.96
CA LEU A 126 0.26 -17.56 11.58
C LEU A 126 -0.99 -16.68 11.47
N LEU A 127 -2.09 -17.06 12.12
CA LEU A 127 -3.33 -16.30 12.12
C LEU A 127 -3.13 -14.90 12.72
N PHE A 128 -2.42 -14.81 13.85
CA PHE A 128 -2.09 -13.52 14.47
C PHE A 128 -1.08 -12.71 13.64
N SER A 129 -0.22 -13.35 12.84
CA SER A 129 0.66 -12.66 11.89
C SER A 129 -0.06 -12.22 10.61
N LEU A 130 -1.21 -12.84 10.30
CA LEU A 130 -2.01 -12.52 9.13
C LEU A 130 -2.67 -11.16 9.27
N ILE A 131 -3.12 -10.77 10.47
CA ILE A 131 -3.75 -9.47 10.74
C ILE A 131 -2.82 -8.28 10.40
N PRO A 132 -1.59 -8.19 10.93
CA PRO A 132 -0.69 -7.10 10.55
C PRO A 132 -0.23 -7.20 9.09
N ALA A 133 -0.12 -8.42 8.52
CA ALA A 133 0.17 -8.56 7.10
C ALA A 133 -0.99 -8.06 6.22
N SER A 134 -2.24 -8.37 6.56
CA SER A 134 -3.42 -7.91 5.82
C SER A 134 -3.59 -6.40 5.95
N LEU A 135 -3.35 -5.82 7.13
CA LEU A 135 -3.28 -4.37 7.32
C LEU A 135 -2.21 -3.74 6.42
N LEU A 136 -1.00 -4.31 6.39
CA LEU A 136 0.10 -3.80 5.56
C LEU A 136 -0.23 -3.90 4.06
N TRP A 137 -0.83 -5.01 3.63
CA TRP A 137 -1.34 -5.18 2.27
C TRP A 137 -2.44 -4.18 1.94
N PHE A 138 -3.38 -3.94 2.86
CA PHE A 138 -4.46 -3.00 2.68
C PHE A 138 -3.92 -1.56 2.58
N THR A 139 -3.07 -1.13 3.52
CA THR A 139 -2.41 0.18 3.46
C THR A 139 -1.57 0.33 2.19
N GLY A 140 -0.86 -0.74 1.78
CA GLY A 140 -0.11 -0.78 0.53
C GLY A 140 -1.03 -0.61 -0.69
N ALA A 141 -2.15 -1.33 -0.73
CA ALA A 141 -3.15 -1.23 -1.80
C ALA A 141 -3.77 0.17 -1.86
N THR A 142 -4.09 0.78 -0.72
CA THR A 142 -4.60 2.16 -0.65
C THR A 142 -3.57 3.17 -1.15
N ALA A 143 -2.32 3.08 -0.69
CA ALA A 143 -1.25 3.96 -1.15
C ALA A 143 -1.01 3.80 -2.66
N LEU A 144 -1.08 2.56 -3.13
CA LEU A 144 -0.87 2.22 -4.53
C LEU A 144 -2.03 2.67 -5.41
N ARG A 145 -3.28 2.61 -4.92
CA ARG A 145 -4.46 3.13 -5.61
C ARG A 145 -4.34 4.65 -5.76
N ASN A 146 -3.91 5.37 -4.73
CA ASN A 146 -3.64 6.82 -4.82
C ASN A 146 -2.57 7.16 -5.87
N VAL A 147 -1.43 6.46 -5.81
CA VAL A 147 -0.34 6.66 -6.78
C VAL A 147 -0.77 6.23 -8.19
N GLY A 148 -1.60 5.19 -8.30
CA GLY A 148 -2.18 4.69 -9.54
C GLY A 148 -3.14 5.70 -10.16
N SER A 149 -4.03 6.32 -9.38
CA SER A 149 -4.95 7.36 -9.86
C SER A 149 -4.20 8.58 -10.42
N VAL A 150 -3.09 8.99 -9.77
CA VAL A 150 -2.22 10.06 -10.29
C VAL A 150 -1.55 9.64 -11.62
N ALA A 151 -1.08 8.39 -11.68
CA ALA A 151 -0.47 7.84 -12.89
C ALA A 151 -1.47 7.73 -14.06
N GLU A 152 -2.73 7.43 -13.75
CA GLU A 152 -3.84 7.34 -14.69
C GLU A 152 -4.20 8.70 -15.28
N ILE A 153 -4.35 9.74 -14.44
CA ILE A 153 -4.58 11.13 -14.90
C ILE A 153 -3.43 11.56 -15.81
N ARG A 154 -2.19 11.28 -15.41
CA ARG A 154 -1.02 11.64 -16.22
C ARG A 154 -1.02 10.94 -17.58
N ARG A 155 -1.32 9.65 -17.62
CA ARG A 155 -1.41 8.88 -18.88
C ARG A 155 -2.56 9.37 -19.76
N TYR A 156 -3.66 9.82 -19.16
CA TYR A 156 -4.80 10.40 -19.86
C TYR A 156 -4.44 11.73 -20.55
N VAL A 157 -3.65 12.58 -19.87
CA VAL A 157 -3.22 13.89 -20.40
C VAL A 157 -2.06 13.79 -21.39
N ASP A 158 -1.01 13.05 -21.04
CA ASP A 158 0.22 12.95 -21.85
C ASP A 158 0.03 11.99 -23.06
N GLY A 159 -1.01 11.15 -23.02
CA GLY A 159 -1.23 10.09 -24.00
C GLY A 159 -0.44 8.80 -23.68
N PRO A 160 -0.87 7.65 -24.21
CA PRO A 160 -0.30 6.33 -23.87
C PRO A 160 1.17 6.16 -24.27
N ASP A 161 1.66 6.90 -25.27
CA ASP A 161 3.00 6.75 -25.82
C ASP A 161 4.05 7.69 -25.18
N ALA A 162 3.63 8.80 -24.57
CA ALA A 162 4.53 9.76 -23.92
C ALA A 162 4.67 9.54 -22.40
N ALA A 163 3.77 8.74 -21.81
CA ALA A 163 3.79 8.46 -20.38
C ALA A 163 4.92 7.47 -20.02
N PRO A 164 5.69 7.71 -18.93
CA PRO A 164 6.80 6.84 -18.55
C PRO A 164 6.30 5.42 -18.21
N ALA A 165 7.04 4.38 -18.60
CA ALA A 165 6.64 2.97 -18.39
C ALA A 165 6.20 2.62 -16.94
N ARG A 166 6.71 3.36 -15.95
CA ARG A 166 6.31 3.24 -14.54
C ARG A 166 4.86 3.67 -14.29
N SER A 167 4.34 4.70 -14.95
CA SER A 167 2.94 5.13 -14.77
C SER A 167 1.97 4.12 -15.39
N ALA A 168 2.32 3.52 -16.54
CA ALA A 168 1.56 2.42 -17.13
C ALA A 168 1.47 1.22 -16.18
N PHE A 169 2.60 0.81 -15.60
CA PHE A 169 2.64 -0.27 -14.61
C PHE A 169 1.76 0.03 -13.38
N LEU A 170 1.84 1.24 -12.83
CA LEU A 170 1.06 1.64 -11.65
C LEU A 170 -0.44 1.70 -11.94
N ALA A 171 -0.84 2.17 -13.12
CA ALA A 171 -2.24 2.20 -13.54
C ALA A 171 -2.80 0.77 -13.72
N GLU A 172 -2.04 -0.13 -14.35
CA GLU A 172 -2.41 -1.55 -14.44
C GLU A 172 -2.51 -2.22 -13.05
N LEU A 173 -1.60 -1.86 -12.14
CA LEU A 173 -1.59 -2.40 -10.79
C LEU A 173 -2.84 -1.95 -10.02
N LYS A 174 -3.22 -0.68 -10.12
CA LYS A 174 -4.50 -0.17 -9.61
C LYS A 174 -5.69 -0.92 -10.21
N ALA A 175 -5.75 -1.05 -11.55
CA ALA A 175 -6.83 -1.76 -12.21
C ALA A 175 -6.93 -3.25 -11.77
N SER A 176 -5.80 -3.89 -11.48
CA SER A 176 -5.80 -5.26 -10.96
C SER A 176 -6.34 -5.36 -9.54
N ILE A 177 -6.09 -4.35 -8.69
CA ILE A 177 -6.61 -4.26 -7.33
C ILE A 177 -8.12 -4.01 -7.37
N ASP A 178 -8.56 -3.06 -8.21
CA ASP A 178 -9.96 -2.67 -8.32
C ASP A 178 -10.84 -3.81 -8.89
N ARG A 179 -10.28 -4.72 -9.71
CA ARG A 179 -11.00 -5.91 -10.18
C ARG A 179 -11.22 -6.98 -9.10
N VAL A 180 -10.34 -7.07 -8.12
CA VAL A 180 -10.32 -8.17 -7.14
C VAL A 180 -11.03 -7.78 -5.85
N LEU A 181 -11.04 -6.49 -5.52
CA LEU A 181 -11.58 -5.98 -4.27
C LEU A 181 -12.86 -5.18 -4.51
N PRO A 182 -13.94 -5.40 -3.73
CA PRO A 182 -15.17 -4.63 -3.84
C PRO A 182 -14.93 -3.13 -3.62
N GLU A 183 -15.56 -2.26 -4.41
CA GLU A 183 -15.45 -0.81 -4.27
C GLU A 183 -15.86 -0.30 -2.88
N ASP A 184 -16.91 -0.90 -2.30
CA ASP A 184 -17.45 -0.51 -1.00
C ASP A 184 -16.43 -0.64 0.14
N TRP A 185 -15.44 -1.53 0.00
CA TRP A 185 -14.38 -1.70 0.99
C TRP A 185 -13.42 -0.53 1.01
N PHE A 186 -13.21 0.16 -0.11
CA PHE A 186 -12.31 1.29 -0.19
C PHE A 186 -13.00 2.63 0.02
N ARG A 187 -14.27 2.77 -0.37
CA ARG A 187 -15.05 4.01 -0.17
C ARG A 187 -15.03 4.50 1.28
N ASN A 188 -14.99 3.58 2.26
CA ASN A 188 -14.96 3.92 3.69
C ASN A 188 -13.56 4.28 4.24
N PHE A 189 -12.48 3.87 3.56
CA PHE A 189 -11.12 4.06 4.05
C PHE A 189 -10.31 5.08 3.25
N ASP A 190 -10.65 5.30 1.98
CA ASP A 190 -9.96 6.24 1.10
C ASP A 190 -10.95 6.98 0.17
N PRO A 191 -11.60 8.04 0.67
CA PRO A 191 -12.50 8.87 -0.13
C PRO A 191 -11.77 9.67 -1.23
N LEU A 192 -10.43 9.73 -1.21
CA LEU A 192 -9.63 10.39 -2.25
C LEU A 192 -9.47 9.51 -3.49
N ALA A 193 -9.69 8.20 -3.36
CA ALA A 193 -9.60 7.23 -4.44
C ALA A 193 -10.96 6.87 -5.05
N ASP A 194 -11.98 7.70 -4.81
CA ASP A 194 -13.31 7.58 -5.44
C ASP A 194 -13.21 7.79 -6.96
N GLU A 195 -13.86 6.93 -7.73
CA GLU A 195 -13.73 6.91 -9.18
C GLU A 195 -14.26 8.20 -9.81
N ALA A 196 -15.40 8.70 -9.33
CA ALA A 196 -15.96 9.99 -9.74
C ALA A 196 -14.97 11.15 -9.56
N ARG A 197 -14.19 11.12 -8.46
CA ARG A 197 -13.19 12.14 -8.15
C ARG A 197 -12.02 12.07 -9.12
N VAL A 198 -11.58 10.86 -9.47
CA VAL A 198 -10.52 10.64 -10.47
C VAL A 198 -10.99 11.06 -11.85
N THR A 199 -12.21 10.73 -12.26
CA THR A 199 -12.82 11.16 -13.53
C THR A 199 -12.93 12.68 -13.61
N LEU A 200 -13.36 13.34 -12.53
CA LEU A 200 -13.39 14.80 -12.46
C LEU A 200 -11.98 15.40 -12.57
N ALA A 201 -10.99 14.81 -11.90
CA ALA A 201 -9.61 15.24 -12.00
C ALA A 201 -9.02 15.05 -13.40
N LYS A 202 -9.38 13.96 -14.12
CA LYS A 202 -9.03 13.77 -15.54
C LYS A 202 -9.61 14.89 -16.41
N LEU A 203 -10.87 15.24 -16.20
CA LEU A 203 -11.54 16.33 -16.95
C LEU A 203 -10.90 17.70 -16.68
N ILE A 204 -10.61 18.01 -15.42
CA ILE A 204 -9.89 19.24 -15.03
C ILE A 204 -8.50 19.27 -15.67
N ALA A 205 -7.80 18.14 -15.65
CA ALA A 205 -6.45 18.03 -16.19
C ALA A 205 -6.40 18.18 -17.71
N LEU A 206 -7.46 17.78 -18.41
CA LEU A 206 -7.61 17.92 -19.86
C LEU A 206 -7.90 19.38 -20.27
N GLY A 207 -8.67 20.12 -19.46
CA GLY A 207 -8.92 21.55 -19.64
C GLY A 207 -9.42 21.90 -21.05
N ASP A 208 -8.68 22.75 -21.78
CA ASP A 208 -9.02 23.20 -23.15
C ASP A 208 -8.54 22.23 -24.25
N GLY A 209 -7.91 21.10 -23.91
CA GLY A 209 -7.34 20.13 -24.86
C GLY A 209 -8.37 19.38 -25.74
N GLY A 210 -9.65 19.75 -25.63
CA GLY A 210 -10.79 19.13 -26.29
C GLY A 210 -11.57 18.28 -25.30
N THR A 211 -12.82 18.63 -25.03
CA THR A 211 -13.71 17.80 -24.21
C THR A 211 -13.94 16.46 -24.91
N PRO A 212 -13.72 15.33 -24.23
CA PRO A 212 -14.03 14.03 -24.80
C PRO A 212 -15.52 14.00 -25.14
N PRO A 213 -15.94 13.40 -26.27
CA PRO A 213 -17.36 13.36 -26.63
C PRO A 213 -18.24 12.69 -25.55
N LYS A 214 -17.67 11.78 -24.76
CA LYS A 214 -18.33 11.16 -23.61
C LYS A 214 -18.54 12.11 -22.42
N ALA A 215 -17.83 13.24 -22.37
CA ALA A 215 -17.92 14.23 -21.30
C ALA A 215 -18.92 15.35 -21.57
N ILE A 216 -19.53 15.42 -22.76
CA ILE A 216 -20.50 16.45 -23.12
C ILE A 216 -21.65 16.58 -22.09
N PRO A 217 -22.28 15.47 -21.62
CA PRO A 217 -23.36 15.57 -20.64
C PRO A 217 -22.91 16.15 -19.28
N VAL A 218 -21.64 15.93 -18.91
CA VAL A 218 -21.05 16.46 -17.66
C VAL A 218 -20.75 17.95 -17.77
N MET A 219 -20.48 18.44 -18.98
CA MET A 219 -20.19 19.85 -19.26
C MET A 219 -21.46 20.70 -19.43
N GLU A 220 -22.63 20.06 -19.51
CA GLU A 220 -23.93 20.73 -19.49
C GLU A 220 -24.31 21.21 -18.07
N GLU A 221 -23.79 20.55 -17.04
CA GLU A 221 -23.98 20.95 -15.65
C GLU A 221 -23.16 22.22 -15.32
N PRO A 222 -23.79 23.31 -14.85
CA PRO A 222 -23.13 24.60 -14.67
C PRO A 222 -22.05 24.55 -13.58
N GLU A 223 -22.29 23.76 -12.52
CA GLU A 223 -21.33 23.57 -11.43
C GLU A 223 -20.04 22.90 -11.94
N LEU A 224 -20.15 21.81 -12.70
CA LEU A 224 -19.01 21.07 -13.26
C LEU A 224 -18.29 21.88 -14.33
N ARG A 225 -19.04 22.55 -15.21
CA ARG A 225 -18.47 23.43 -16.24
C ARG A 225 -17.68 24.59 -15.64
N SER A 226 -18.15 25.19 -14.56
CA SER A 226 -17.43 26.27 -13.88
C SER A 226 -16.11 25.76 -13.28
N LEU A 227 -16.14 24.61 -12.60
CA LEU A 227 -14.96 24.02 -11.98
C LEU A 227 -13.91 23.54 -12.99
N ILE A 228 -14.35 22.90 -14.08
CA ILE A 228 -13.45 22.31 -15.09
C ILE A 228 -12.82 23.39 -15.98
N LEU A 229 -13.60 24.38 -16.45
CA LEU A 229 -13.12 25.36 -17.43
C LEU A 229 -12.71 26.70 -16.83
N HIS A 230 -13.32 27.13 -15.73
CA HIS A 230 -13.23 28.52 -15.26
C HIS A 230 -12.41 28.68 -13.97
N ASP A 231 -12.01 27.60 -13.30
CA ASP A 231 -11.18 27.68 -12.10
C ASP A 231 -9.70 27.90 -12.47
N PRO A 232 -9.11 29.09 -12.19
CA PRO A 232 -7.73 29.38 -12.58
C PRO A 232 -6.70 28.59 -11.77
N GLU A 233 -7.00 28.23 -10.53
CA GLU A 233 -6.05 27.56 -9.63
C GLU A 233 -5.93 26.08 -9.97
N LEU A 234 -7.05 25.39 -10.19
CA LEU A 234 -7.04 24.00 -10.63
C LEU A 234 -6.35 23.84 -11.99
N ARG A 235 -6.50 24.84 -12.87
CA ARG A 235 -5.81 24.87 -14.17
C ARG A 235 -4.31 25.12 -14.03
N ALA A 236 -3.89 25.95 -13.08
CA ALA A 236 -2.48 26.11 -12.76
C ALA A 236 -1.86 24.80 -12.23
N LEU A 237 -2.60 24.05 -11.41
CA LEU A 237 -2.18 22.73 -10.92
C LEU A 237 -2.10 21.69 -12.06
N ALA A 238 -3.07 21.69 -12.98
CA ALA A 238 -3.06 20.82 -14.15
C ALA A 238 -1.85 21.11 -15.07
N LYS A 239 -1.61 22.39 -15.38
CA LYS A 239 -0.47 22.82 -16.21
C LYS A 239 0.89 22.52 -15.57
N SER A 240 0.98 22.53 -14.24
CA SER A 240 2.20 22.20 -13.51
C SER A 240 2.38 20.69 -13.27
N GLY A 241 1.47 19.84 -13.77
CA GLY A 241 1.54 18.38 -13.61
C GLY A 241 1.31 17.91 -12.16
N ARG A 242 0.73 18.76 -11.31
CA ARG A 242 0.51 18.52 -9.88
C ARG A 242 -0.83 17.81 -9.63
N TYR A 243 -1.05 16.68 -10.29
CA TYR A 243 -2.34 15.97 -10.25
C TYR A 243 -2.72 15.42 -8.86
N ALA A 244 -1.71 15.11 -8.02
CA ALA A 244 -1.94 14.70 -6.64
C ALA A 244 -2.59 15.81 -5.80
N ASP A 245 -2.29 17.07 -6.11
CA ASP A 245 -2.85 18.21 -5.40
C ASP A 245 -4.28 18.51 -5.89
N ILE A 246 -4.57 18.29 -7.18
CA ILE A 246 -5.94 18.36 -7.73
C ILE A 246 -6.84 17.31 -7.04
N LEU A 247 -6.35 16.08 -6.89
CA LEU A 247 -7.10 15.02 -6.22
C LEU A 247 -7.37 15.32 -4.74
N ARG A 248 -6.59 16.20 -4.10
CA ARG A 248 -6.76 16.56 -2.68
C ARG A 248 -7.47 17.89 -2.50
N ASP A 249 -7.87 18.54 -3.58
CA ASP A 249 -8.48 19.86 -3.50
C ASP A 249 -9.89 19.76 -2.87
N PRO A 250 -10.20 20.59 -1.86
CA PRO A 250 -11.47 20.56 -1.15
C PRO A 250 -12.67 20.96 -2.02
N ARG A 251 -12.45 21.64 -3.15
CA ARG A 251 -13.53 22.01 -4.09
C ARG A 251 -14.14 20.77 -4.75
N LEU A 252 -13.33 19.72 -4.95
CA LEU A 252 -13.84 18.45 -5.47
C LEU A 252 -14.79 17.80 -4.45
N ASP A 253 -14.56 17.95 -3.15
CA ASP A 253 -15.44 17.40 -2.12
C ASP A 253 -16.86 18.01 -2.21
N HIS A 254 -16.95 19.29 -2.56
CA HIS A 254 -18.23 19.98 -2.71
C HIS A 254 -19.07 19.43 -3.87
N VAL A 255 -18.41 19.02 -4.96
CA VAL A 255 -19.06 18.36 -6.10
C VAL A 255 -19.40 16.90 -5.75
N MET A 256 -18.51 16.20 -5.05
CA MET A 256 -18.74 14.81 -4.63
C MET A 256 -19.85 14.68 -3.58
N ALA A 257 -20.16 15.76 -2.84
CA ALA A 257 -21.27 15.81 -1.90
C ALA A 257 -22.64 15.75 -2.58
N ASN A 258 -22.73 16.10 -3.87
CA ASN A 258 -23.96 16.00 -4.64
C ASN A 258 -24.08 14.58 -5.26
N PRO A 259 -25.05 13.75 -4.83
CA PRO A 259 -25.17 12.37 -5.29
C PRO A 259 -25.49 12.24 -6.78
N ASP A 260 -26.15 13.23 -7.37
CA ASP A 260 -26.53 13.19 -8.79
C ASP A 260 -25.32 13.48 -9.68
N LEU A 261 -24.52 14.50 -9.33
CA LEU A 261 -23.26 14.79 -10.04
C LEU A 261 -22.26 13.65 -9.89
N LYS A 262 -22.17 13.05 -8.69
CA LYS A 262 -21.32 11.88 -8.46
C LYS A 262 -21.71 10.72 -9.38
N ARG A 263 -23.01 10.39 -9.48
CA ARG A 263 -23.49 9.32 -10.38
C ARG A 263 -23.25 9.61 -11.85
N LEU A 264 -23.33 10.88 -12.27
CA LEU A 264 -22.99 11.27 -13.64
C LEU A 264 -21.51 11.01 -13.93
N LEU A 265 -20.62 11.36 -12.99
CA LEU A 265 -19.18 11.15 -13.12
C LEU A 265 -18.77 9.67 -13.02
N GLU A 266 -19.42 8.85 -12.18
CA GLU A 266 -19.18 7.39 -12.12
C GLU A 266 -19.57 6.69 -13.44
N LYS A 267 -20.59 7.19 -14.13
CA LYS A 267 -21.00 6.64 -15.43
C LYS A 267 -20.07 7.03 -16.59
N LEU A 268 -19.20 8.01 -16.37
CA LEU A 268 -18.20 8.41 -17.36
C LEU A 268 -16.95 7.53 -17.24
N ASP A 269 -16.93 6.47 -18.04
CA ASP A 269 -15.72 5.66 -18.26
C ASP A 269 -14.83 6.35 -19.32
N LEU A 270 -13.80 7.08 -18.81
CA LEU A 270 -12.84 7.91 -19.55
C LEU A 270 -11.42 7.34 -19.56
#